data_AF-A0A968NK31-F1
#
_entry.id   AF-A0A968NK31-F1
#
_cell.length_a   1.000
_cell.length_b   1.000
_cell.length_c   1.000
_cell.angle_alpha   90.00
_cell.angle_beta   90.00
_cell.angle_gamma   90.00
#
_symmetry.space_group_name_H-M   'P 1'
#
loop_
_entity.id
_entity.type
_entity.pdbx_description
1 polymer ?
#
loop_
_entity_poly.entity_id
_entity_poly.type
_entity_poly.pdbx_seq_one_letter_code
_entity_poly.pdbx_strand_id
1 'polypeptide(L)'
;MYASSPLANLQTNISDVRHENINLLSFFQFFNNEIIPDFISKRINSVFELEKGINLLIDPNITTCTVYAGSYFYLSWYGLYLMGIFILVFPLIYIKLLPKNSLLNITGIAILNTLYLFFIFDNMFYFSGLSFQLIYPLILRKILKPKKMENTSNGKNYKSITRNSKSSLN
;
A
#
# COMPACT_ATOMS: atom_id res chain seq x y z
N MET A 1 2.77 -24.71 6.76
CA MET A 1 1.73 -24.82 5.72
C MET A 1 1.40 -23.46 5.12
N TYR A 2 0.91 -22.47 5.88
CA TYR A 2 0.44 -21.19 5.33
C TYR A 2 1.51 -20.32 4.64
N ALA A 3 2.75 -20.24 5.15
CA ALA A 3 3.83 -19.52 4.48
C ALA A 3 4.67 -20.44 3.56
N SER A 4 4.79 -21.72 3.93
CA SER A 4 5.56 -22.70 3.16
C SER A 4 4.93 -23.01 1.80
N SER A 5 3.60 -22.94 1.70
CA SER A 5 2.91 -23.30 0.47
C SER A 5 2.98 -22.23 -0.63
N PRO A 6 2.75 -20.94 -0.36
CA PRO A 6 3.02 -19.88 -1.33
C PRO A 6 4.46 -19.90 -1.85
N LEU A 7 5.42 -20.20 -0.95
CA LEU A 7 6.83 -20.32 -1.31
C LEU A 7 7.11 -21.54 -2.19
N ALA A 8 6.48 -22.68 -1.89
CA ALA A 8 6.61 -23.88 -2.71
C ALA A 8 5.99 -23.65 -4.11
N ASN A 9 4.84 -22.97 -4.20
CA ASN A 9 4.26 -22.56 -5.48
C ASN A 9 5.20 -21.62 -6.25
N LEU A 10 5.85 -20.65 -5.59
CA LEU A 10 6.89 -19.84 -6.23
C LEU A 10 8.02 -20.71 -6.78
N GLN A 11 8.54 -21.65 -6.00
CA GLN A 11 9.61 -22.55 -6.44
C GLN A 11 9.21 -23.37 -7.67
N THR A 12 7.95 -23.82 -7.70
CA THR A 12 7.40 -24.56 -8.85
C THR A 12 7.37 -23.68 -10.10
N ASN A 13 6.95 -22.42 -9.97
CA ASN A 13 7.01 -21.48 -11.09
C ASN A 13 8.45 -21.25 -11.57
N ILE A 14 9.42 -21.16 -10.66
CA ILE A 14 10.83 -21.00 -11.03
C ILE A 14 11.39 -22.23 -11.75
N SER A 15 11.06 -23.42 -11.28
CA SER A 15 11.58 -24.68 -11.84
C SER A 15 10.95 -25.03 -13.19
N ASP A 16 9.63 -24.83 -13.33
CA ASP A 16 8.84 -25.45 -14.39
C ASP A 16 8.40 -24.45 -15.47
N VAL A 17 8.34 -23.15 -15.16
CA VAL A 17 8.02 -22.12 -16.16
C VAL A 17 9.30 -21.70 -16.88
N ARG A 18 9.42 -22.13 -18.14
CA ARG A 18 10.49 -21.68 -19.04
C ARG A 18 9.99 -20.49 -19.86
N HIS A 19 10.68 -19.36 -19.73
CA HIS A 19 10.38 -18.17 -20.52
C HIS A 19 11.31 -18.05 -21.71
N GLU A 20 10.73 -18.07 -22.90
CA GLU A 20 11.41 -17.71 -24.13
C GLU A 20 11.03 -16.26 -24.47
N ASN A 21 12.03 -15.37 -24.40
CA ASN A 21 12.03 -13.97 -24.84
C ASN A 21 11.20 -12.97 -24.00
N ILE A 22 11.87 -12.35 -23.03
CA ILE A 22 11.40 -11.12 -22.38
C ILE A 22 11.33 -10.00 -23.43
N ASN A 23 10.15 -9.40 -23.60
CA ASN A 23 9.93 -8.30 -24.52
C ASN A 23 9.22 -7.11 -23.84
N LEU A 24 8.99 -6.03 -24.60
CA LEU A 24 8.33 -4.84 -24.09
C LEU A 24 6.89 -5.11 -23.61
N LEU A 25 6.19 -6.04 -24.27
CA LEU A 25 4.83 -6.43 -23.90
C LEU A 25 4.83 -7.14 -22.53
N SER A 26 5.79 -8.03 -22.28
CA SER A 26 5.97 -8.70 -20.98
C SER A 26 6.21 -7.69 -19.86
N PHE A 27 6.99 -6.64 -20.14
CA PHE A 27 7.23 -5.56 -19.17
C PHE A 27 5.95 -4.76 -18.89
N PHE A 28 5.18 -4.43 -19.94
CA PHE A 28 3.89 -3.77 -19.76
C PHE A 28 2.90 -4.64 -18.96
N GLN A 29 2.82 -5.93 -19.28
CA GLN A 29 1.97 -6.88 -18.57
C GLN A 29 2.40 -7.05 -17.10
N PHE A 30 3.71 -7.04 -16.80
CA PHE A 30 4.20 -7.02 -15.43
C PHE A 30 3.70 -5.79 -14.67
N PHE A 31 3.90 -4.58 -15.21
CA PHE A 31 3.44 -3.36 -14.53
C PHE A 31 1.93 -3.32 -14.37
N ASN A 32 1.20 -3.68 -15.44
CA ASN A 32 -0.25 -3.64 -15.41
C ASN A 32 -0.82 -4.66 -14.43
N ASN A 33 -0.33 -5.89 -14.44
CA ASN A 33 -0.91 -6.94 -13.62
C ASN A 33 -0.33 -6.92 -12.20
N GLU A 34 0.97 -6.80 -12.00
CA GLU A 34 1.58 -7.04 -10.68
C GLU A 34 1.71 -5.79 -9.80
N ILE A 35 1.78 -4.58 -10.39
CA ILE A 35 2.02 -3.34 -9.63
C ILE A 35 0.73 -2.53 -9.44
N ILE A 36 -0.11 -2.49 -10.46
CA ILE A 36 -1.35 -1.69 -10.45
C ILE A 36 -2.47 -2.48 -9.74
N PRO A 37 -3.37 -1.81 -9.00
CA PRO A 37 -4.54 -2.47 -8.42
C PRO A 37 -5.43 -3.17 -9.45
N ASP A 38 -5.89 -4.38 -9.11
CA ASP A 38 -6.63 -5.29 -9.98
C ASP A 38 -7.82 -4.65 -10.72
N PHE A 39 -8.57 -3.77 -10.05
CA PHE A 39 -9.74 -3.12 -10.65
C PHE A 39 -9.35 -2.22 -11.84
N ILE A 40 -8.14 -1.68 -11.87
CA ILE A 40 -7.60 -0.92 -13.00
C ILE A 40 -7.02 -1.90 -14.02
N SER A 41 -6.22 -2.88 -13.56
CA SER A 41 -5.55 -3.86 -14.42
C SER A 41 -6.52 -4.64 -15.29
N LYS A 42 -7.65 -5.08 -14.71
CA LYS A 42 -8.75 -5.76 -15.44
C LYS A 42 -9.35 -4.91 -16.55
N ARG A 43 -9.44 -3.58 -16.35
CA ARG A 43 -9.96 -2.66 -17.38
C ARG A 43 -8.96 -2.51 -18.51
N ILE A 44 -7.68 -2.35 -18.19
CA ILE A 44 -6.60 -2.27 -19.18
C ILE A 44 -6.54 -3.57 -19.99
N ASN A 45 -6.53 -4.73 -19.33
CA ASN A 45 -6.51 -6.03 -19.99
C ASN A 45 -7.71 -6.22 -20.93
N SER A 46 -8.91 -5.80 -20.53
CA SER A 46 -10.10 -5.89 -21.37
C SER A 46 -10.04 -4.98 -22.60
N VAL A 47 -9.34 -3.84 -22.54
CA VAL A 47 -9.23 -2.89 -23.65
C VAL A 47 -8.16 -3.33 -24.65
N PHE A 48 -7.07 -3.92 -24.17
CA PHE A 48 -5.94 -4.36 -24.99
C PHE A 48 -5.95 -5.86 -25.29
N GLU A 49 -7.02 -6.58 -24.93
CA GLU A 49 -7.18 -8.03 -25.10
C GLU A 49 -5.98 -8.82 -24.52
N LEU A 50 -5.47 -8.36 -23.36
CA LEU A 50 -4.34 -8.99 -22.69
C LEU A 50 -4.83 -10.06 -21.71
N GLU A 51 -4.26 -11.26 -21.82
CA GLU A 51 -4.49 -12.31 -20.84
C GLU A 51 -3.58 -12.13 -19.63
N LYS A 52 -4.14 -12.31 -18.43
CA LYS A 52 -3.36 -12.37 -17.19
C LYS A 52 -2.72 -13.76 -17.09
N GLY A 53 -1.41 -13.79 -16.83
CA GLY A 53 -0.68 -14.99 -16.51
C GLY A 53 -1.28 -15.75 -15.33
N ILE A 54 -1.30 -17.08 -15.45
CA ILE A 54 -1.79 -17.99 -14.39
C ILE A 54 -0.56 -18.66 -13.78
N ASN A 55 -0.38 -18.49 -12.47
CA ASN A 55 0.71 -19.13 -11.75
C ASN A 55 0.48 -20.64 -11.64
N LEU A 56 1.56 -21.42 -11.77
CA LEU A 56 1.52 -22.85 -11.48
C LEU A 56 1.35 -23.08 -9.97
N LEU A 57 0.50 -24.04 -9.62
CA LEU A 57 0.23 -24.45 -8.24
C LEU A 57 0.65 -25.90 -8.05
N ILE A 58 1.25 -26.22 -6.90
CA ILE A 58 1.60 -27.60 -6.54
C ILE A 58 0.34 -28.43 -6.28
N ASP A 59 -0.66 -27.81 -5.66
CA ASP A 59 -1.94 -28.45 -5.32
C ASP A 59 -3.06 -27.44 -5.61
N PRO A 60 -4.14 -27.83 -6.34
CA PRO A 60 -5.26 -26.94 -6.65
C PRO A 60 -6.01 -26.44 -5.40
N ASN A 61 -5.91 -27.13 -4.26
CA ASN A 61 -6.48 -26.69 -2.99
C ASN A 61 -5.65 -25.57 -2.33
N ILE A 62 -4.42 -25.34 -2.80
CA ILE A 62 -3.54 -24.29 -2.32
C ILE A 62 -3.47 -23.20 -3.40
N THR A 63 -4.47 -22.34 -3.36
CA THR A 63 -4.75 -21.36 -4.42
C THR A 63 -3.90 -20.10 -4.37
N THR A 64 -2.97 -19.97 -3.42
CA THR A 64 -2.20 -18.75 -3.20
C THR A 64 -0.73 -18.94 -3.50
N CYS A 65 -0.15 -17.95 -4.19
CA CYS A 65 1.28 -17.84 -4.39
C CYS A 65 1.84 -16.69 -3.56
N THR A 66 3.17 -16.53 -3.57
CA THR A 66 3.75 -15.26 -3.13
C THR A 66 3.54 -14.20 -4.21
N VAL A 67 3.63 -12.92 -3.83
CA VAL A 67 3.66 -11.76 -4.75
C VAL A 67 4.75 -11.86 -5.83
N TYR A 68 5.76 -12.72 -5.63
CA TYR A 68 6.84 -12.93 -6.58
C TYR A 68 6.50 -13.91 -7.71
N ALA A 69 5.46 -14.74 -7.59
CA ALA A 69 5.18 -15.76 -8.61
C ALA A 69 4.72 -15.13 -9.94
N GLY A 70 3.77 -14.20 -9.90
CA GLY A 70 3.34 -13.46 -11.10
C GLY A 70 4.47 -12.59 -11.66
N SER A 71 5.26 -12.00 -10.78
CA SER A 71 6.48 -11.25 -11.16
C SER A 71 7.46 -12.12 -11.94
N TYR A 72 7.72 -13.35 -11.48
CA TYR A 72 8.53 -14.33 -12.22
C TYR A 72 7.89 -14.69 -13.56
N PHE A 73 6.58 -14.91 -13.58
CA PHE A 73 5.86 -15.29 -14.79
C PHE A 73 6.01 -14.26 -15.93
N TYR A 74 6.02 -12.96 -15.62
CA TYR A 74 6.15 -11.95 -16.69
C TYR A 74 7.60 -11.66 -17.07
N LEU A 75 8.53 -11.62 -16.11
CA LEU A 75 9.88 -11.09 -16.33
C LEU A 75 11.00 -11.99 -15.79
N SER A 76 10.69 -13.24 -15.45
CA SER A 76 11.63 -14.19 -14.84
C SER A 76 12.32 -13.57 -13.61
N TRP A 77 13.63 -13.78 -13.46
CA TRP A 77 14.42 -13.19 -12.38
C TRP A 77 14.37 -11.65 -12.33
N TYR A 78 14.25 -10.97 -13.48
CA TYR A 78 14.12 -9.50 -13.47
C TYR A 78 12.85 -9.05 -12.77
N GLY A 79 11.75 -9.78 -12.94
CA GLY A 79 10.50 -9.51 -12.24
C GLY A 79 10.63 -9.66 -10.73
N LEU A 80 11.35 -10.68 -10.26
CA LEU A 80 11.66 -10.86 -8.83
C LEU A 80 12.40 -9.66 -8.25
N TYR A 81 13.46 -9.20 -8.93
CA TYR A 81 14.23 -8.05 -8.48
C TYR A 81 13.40 -6.76 -8.50
N LEU A 82 12.61 -6.53 -9.55
CA LEU A 82 11.75 -5.35 -9.67
C LEU A 82 10.67 -5.32 -8.59
N MET A 83 10.01 -6.46 -8.34
CA MET A 83 9.02 -6.59 -7.28
C MET A 83 9.65 -6.42 -5.90
N GLY A 84 10.84 -6.97 -5.67
CA GLY A 84 11.59 -6.77 -4.43
C GLY A 84 11.93 -5.30 -4.19
N ILE A 85 12.42 -4.60 -5.20
CA ILE A 85 12.68 -3.15 -5.14
C ILE A 85 11.37 -2.39 -4.87
N PHE A 86 10.28 -2.74 -5.54
CA PHE A 86 8.98 -2.12 -5.33
C PHE A 86 8.52 -2.27 -3.87
N ILE A 87 8.58 -3.48 -3.30
CA ILE A 87 8.22 -3.76 -1.91
C ILE A 87 9.13 -3.00 -0.93
N LEU A 88 10.41 -2.76 -1.25
CA LEU A 88 11.31 -2.00 -0.38
C LEU A 88 11.09 -0.48 -0.48
N VAL A 89 10.78 0.02 -1.68
CA VAL A 89 10.72 1.47 -1.98
C VAL A 89 9.32 2.04 -1.73
N PHE A 90 8.26 1.30 -2.03
CA PHE A 90 6.88 1.70 -1.82
C PHE A 90 6.57 2.23 -0.41
N PRO A 91 6.97 1.56 0.70
CA PRO A 91 6.61 2.01 2.04
C PRO A 91 7.35 3.31 2.39
N LEU A 92 8.59 3.48 1.90
CA LEU A 92 9.36 4.71 2.08
C LEU A 92 8.71 5.90 1.37
N ILE A 93 8.24 5.70 0.13
CA ILE A 93 7.50 6.71 -0.62
C ILE A 93 6.19 7.03 0.09
N TYR A 94 5.44 6.02 0.51
CA TYR A 94 4.15 6.19 1.18
C TYR A 94 4.28 6.99 2.49
N ILE A 95 5.23 6.62 3.35
CA ILE A 95 5.49 7.34 4.62
C ILE A 95 5.85 8.81 4.36
N LYS A 96 6.61 9.10 3.30
CA LYS A 96 6.95 10.48 2.92
C LYS A 96 5.73 11.29 2.47
N LEU A 97 4.71 10.65 1.88
CA LEU A 97 3.48 11.28 1.44
C LEU A 97 2.47 11.53 2.59
N LEU A 98 2.58 10.78 3.69
CA LEU A 98 1.71 10.93 4.84
C LEU A 98 1.87 12.31 5.51
N PRO A 99 0.77 12.94 5.95
CA PRO A 99 0.82 14.19 6.68
C PRO A 99 1.58 14.03 8.00
N LYS A 100 2.65 14.81 8.19
CA LYS A 100 3.40 14.87 9.45
C LYS A 100 2.52 15.52 10.53
N ASN A 101 2.56 15.02 11.77
CA ASN A 101 1.86 15.57 12.94
C ASN A 101 0.31 15.50 12.90
N SER A 102 -0.25 14.43 12.36
CA SER A 102 -1.70 14.18 12.42
C SER A 102 -1.99 12.73 12.81
N LEU A 103 -3.16 12.48 13.40
CA LEU A 103 -3.66 11.12 13.66
C LEU A 103 -3.64 10.24 12.40
N LEU A 104 -3.81 10.85 11.22
CA LEU A 104 -3.73 10.18 9.92
C LEU A 104 -2.36 9.55 9.62
N ASN A 105 -1.29 10.06 10.24
CA ASN A 105 0.05 9.48 10.11
C ASN A 105 0.09 8.08 10.77
N ILE A 106 -0.38 7.99 12.02
CA ILE A 106 -0.41 6.75 12.80
C ILE A 106 -1.31 5.73 12.10
N THR A 107 -2.51 6.15 11.68
CA THR A 107 -3.44 5.29 10.93
C THR A 107 -2.82 4.79 9.63
N GLY A 108 -2.16 5.67 8.85
CA GLY A 108 -1.52 5.30 7.60
C GLY A 108 -0.40 4.27 7.79
N ILE A 109 0.45 4.45 8.80
CA ILE A 109 1.53 3.51 9.15
C ILE A 109 0.96 2.17 9.62
N ALA A 110 -0.10 2.17 10.42
CA ALA A 110 -0.76 0.94 10.87
C ALA A 110 -1.31 0.12 9.69
N ILE A 111 -2.01 0.76 8.75
CA ILE A 111 -2.50 0.11 7.52
C ILE A 111 -1.34 -0.45 6.70
N LEU A 112 -0.27 0.32 6.51
CA LEU A 112 0.91 -0.11 5.77
C LEU A 112 1.55 -1.36 6.39
N ASN A 113 1.75 -1.38 7.71
CA ASN A 113 2.33 -2.55 8.41
C ASN A 113 1.44 -3.78 8.28
N THR A 114 0.13 -3.64 8.43
CA THR A 114 -0.81 -4.75 8.25
C THR A 114 -0.72 -5.30 6.83
N LEU A 115 -0.70 -4.43 5.82
CA LEU A 115 -0.58 -4.82 4.42
C LEU A 115 0.74 -5.58 4.15
N TYR A 116 1.85 -5.13 4.74
CA TYR A 116 3.16 -5.78 4.60
C TYR A 116 3.25 -7.12 5.34
N LEU A 117 2.60 -7.27 6.48
CA LEU A 117 2.49 -8.55 7.17
C LEU A 117 1.82 -9.61 6.28
N PHE A 118 0.88 -9.17 5.43
CA PHE A 118 0.12 -10.02 4.52
C PHE A 118 0.81 -10.28 3.16
N PHE A 119 1.99 -9.70 2.87
CA PHE A 119 2.71 -9.86 1.60
C PHE A 119 3.22 -11.26 1.28
N ILE A 120 3.10 -12.19 2.23
CA ILE A 120 3.37 -13.61 1.99
C ILE A 120 2.39 -14.18 0.93
N PHE A 121 1.21 -13.55 0.76
CA PHE A 121 0.18 -13.95 -0.18
C PHE A 121 0.02 -12.93 -1.31
N ASP A 122 0.06 -13.39 -2.55
CA ASP A 122 -0.18 -12.63 -3.79
C ASP A 122 -1.53 -11.90 -3.76
N ASN A 123 -2.55 -12.58 -3.23
CA ASN A 123 -3.90 -12.06 -3.13
C ASN A 123 -4.00 -10.80 -2.26
N MET A 124 -3.06 -10.53 -1.35
CA MET A 124 -3.22 -9.41 -0.40
C MET A 124 -2.80 -8.07 -0.99
N PHE A 125 -1.90 -8.06 -1.97
CA PHE A 125 -1.57 -6.86 -2.74
C PHE A 125 -2.62 -6.60 -3.84
N TYR A 126 -3.09 -7.67 -4.47
CA TYR A 126 -4.06 -7.66 -5.57
C TYR A 126 -5.49 -7.35 -5.11
N PHE A 127 -5.90 -7.83 -3.93
CA PHE A 127 -7.25 -7.67 -3.43
C PHE A 127 -7.48 -6.21 -3.01
N SER A 128 -8.19 -5.49 -3.89
CA SER A 128 -8.45 -4.05 -3.87
C SER A 128 -9.01 -3.50 -2.56
N GLY A 129 -9.55 -4.34 -1.68
CA GLY A 129 -10.11 -3.92 -0.40
C GLY A 129 -9.09 -3.35 0.58
N LEU A 130 -7.85 -3.88 0.61
CA LEU A 130 -6.80 -3.42 1.53
C LEU A 130 -5.95 -2.30 0.91
N SER A 131 -5.59 -2.42 -0.37
CA SER A 131 -4.79 -1.43 -1.10
C SER A 131 -5.53 -0.08 -1.22
N PHE A 132 -6.86 -0.07 -1.30
CA PHE A 132 -7.66 1.16 -1.30
C PHE A 132 -7.60 1.91 0.05
N GLN A 133 -7.35 1.21 1.17
CA GLN A 133 -7.26 1.85 2.48
C GLN A 133 -6.07 2.82 2.59
N LEU A 134 -5.01 2.59 1.80
CA LEU A 134 -3.85 3.49 1.72
C LEU A 134 -4.20 4.85 1.10
N ILE A 135 -5.28 4.93 0.31
CA ILE A 135 -5.72 6.19 -0.31
C ILE A 135 -6.41 7.09 0.72
N TYR A 136 -7.06 6.50 1.74
CA TYR A 136 -7.89 7.24 2.69
C TYR A 136 -7.11 8.32 3.48
N PRO A 137 -5.95 8.04 4.12
CA PRO A 137 -5.16 9.08 4.79
C PRO A 137 -4.68 10.20 3.86
N LEU A 138 -4.47 9.90 2.58
CA LEU A 138 -4.00 10.86 1.57
C LEU A 138 -5.12 11.80 1.11
N ILE A 139 -6.34 11.29 0.91
CA ILE A 139 -7.51 12.11 0.54
C ILE A 139 -7.96 12.95 1.74
N LEU A 140 -8.06 12.35 2.93
CA LEU A 140 -8.58 13.03 4.11
C LEU A 140 -7.70 14.22 4.53
N ARG A 141 -6.39 14.18 4.24
CA ARG A 141 -5.49 15.34 4.36
C ARG A 141 -6.01 16.58 3.62
N LYS A 142 -6.58 16.41 2.41
CA LYS A 142 -7.07 17.52 1.60
C LYS A 142 -8.37 18.10 2.16
N ILE A 143 -9.21 17.25 2.75
CA ILE A 143 -10.53 17.61 3.29
C ILE A 143 -10.40 18.20 4.70
N LEU A 144 -9.60 17.57 5.56
CA LEU A 144 -9.34 17.98 6.95
C LEU A 144 -8.23 19.03 7.06
N LYS A 145 -8.04 19.91 6.05
CA LYS A 145 -7.16 21.08 6.24
C LYS A 145 -7.59 21.73 7.55
N PRO A 146 -6.74 21.77 8.59
CA PRO A 146 -7.15 22.36 9.85
C PRO A 146 -7.56 23.78 9.51
N LYS A 147 -8.82 24.11 9.82
CA LYS A 147 -9.29 25.50 9.82
C LYS A 147 -8.24 26.22 10.65
N LYS A 148 -7.43 27.07 10.01
CA LYS A 148 -6.43 27.90 10.69
C LYS A 148 -7.26 28.59 11.78
N MET A 149 -7.05 28.22 13.04
CA MET A 149 -7.68 28.94 14.14
C MET A 149 -7.12 30.34 13.99
N GLU A 150 -7.91 31.23 13.41
CA GLU A 150 -7.70 32.65 13.54
C GLU A 150 -7.58 32.86 15.03
N ASN A 151 -6.37 33.20 15.46
CA ASN A 151 -6.15 33.83 16.75
C ASN A 151 -6.96 35.13 16.69
N THR A 152 -8.25 35.06 17.02
CA THR A 152 -8.99 36.20 17.50
C THR A 152 -8.33 36.52 18.83
N SER A 153 -7.34 37.41 18.75
CA SER A 153 -6.79 38.16 19.85
C SER A 153 -7.94 38.85 20.59
N ASN A 154 -8.56 38.16 21.54
CA ASN A 154 -9.23 38.76 22.69
C ASN A 154 -8.50 38.32 23.96
N GLY A 155 -7.17 38.48 23.94
CA GLY A 155 -6.32 38.56 25.11
C GLY A 155 -6.45 39.92 25.83
N LYS A 156 -7.67 40.34 26.15
CA LYS A 156 -7.93 41.48 27.06
C LYS A 156 -9.14 41.14 27.95
N ASN A 157 -8.87 40.70 29.18
CA ASN A 157 -9.65 40.90 30.42
C ASN A 157 -9.67 39.72 31.41
N TYR A 158 -8.52 39.18 31.78
CA TYR A 158 -8.41 38.32 32.99
C TYR A 158 -7.39 38.83 34.01
N LYS A 159 -7.14 40.15 34.07
CA LYS A 159 -6.23 40.75 35.06
C LYS A 159 -6.84 41.81 36.00
N SER A 160 -8.17 42.03 36.00
CA SER A 160 -8.79 43.04 36.87
C SER A 160 -9.55 42.51 38.10
N ILE A 161 -9.74 41.20 38.28
CA ILE A 161 -10.62 40.71 39.36
C ILE A 161 -9.88 40.37 40.67
N THR A 162 -8.56 40.24 40.68
CA THR A 162 -7.81 39.84 41.90
C THR A 162 -7.26 40.98 42.76
N ARG A 163 -7.60 42.24 42.49
CA ARG A 163 -7.08 43.39 43.28
C ARG A 163 -8.03 44.03 44.29
N ASN A 164 -9.34 43.71 44.28
CA ASN A 164 -10.31 44.36 45.18
C ASN A 164 -10.81 43.51 46.38
N SER A 165 -10.26 42.33 46.65
CA SER A 165 -10.66 41.52 47.82
C SER A 165 -9.70 41.59 49.02
N LYS A 166 -8.73 42.52 49.02
CA LYS A 166 -7.73 42.64 50.09
C LYS A 166 -7.73 43.97 50.87
N SER A 167 -8.73 44.83 50.68
CA SER A 167 -8.82 46.12 51.40
C SER A 167 -10.01 46.26 52.36
N SER A 168 -10.62 45.15 52.80
CA SER A 168 -11.71 45.17 53.79
C SER A 168 -11.39 44.38 55.07
N LEU A 169 -10.11 44.14 55.33
CA LEU A 169 -9.60 43.59 56.58
C LEU A 169 -8.41 44.45 57.00
N ASN A 170 -8.73 45.57 57.64
CA ASN A 170 -7.99 46.26 58.71
C ASN A 170 -8.70 47.57 59.05
#